data_AF-A0AAW3BZS9-F1
#
_entry.id   AF-A0AAW3BZS9-F1
#
_cell.length_a   1.000
_cell.length_b   1.000
_cell.length_c   1.000
_cell.angle_alpha   90.00
_cell.angle_beta   90.00
_cell.angle_gamma   90.00
#
_symmetry.space_group_name_H-M   'P 1'
#
loop_
_entity.id
_entity.type
_entity.pdbx_description
1 polymer ?
#
loop_
_entity_poly.entity_id
_entity_poly.type
_entity_poly.pdbx_seq_one_letter_code
_entity_poly.pdbx_strand_id
1 'polypeptide(L)'
;MNEHQQPSSPAEPHPTPAATSPPASEGFIASSSPEGSPNRPPTPPEKPSSVNAAKVDELKRQITSRTAAMDAATKAKEEKIITAAQVYLKELQARREEEVAAAKASHKQEQHADTKQIDDYRERGAVWGAVQMLVDLQKPNQYSKSTEMMRSVLSTLSAMPP
;
A
#
# COMPACT_ATOMS: atom_id res chain seq x y z
N MET A 1 1.45 34.74 -5.99
CA MET A 1 0.42 34.36 -5.01
C MET A 1 -0.23 33.09 -5.51
N ASN A 2 0.06 31.95 -4.88
CA ASN A 2 -0.86 30.84 -4.65
C ASN A 2 -0.13 29.70 -3.94
N GLU A 3 -0.60 29.41 -2.72
CA GLU A 3 -0.79 28.10 -2.11
C GLU A 3 0.44 27.19 -1.92
N HIS A 4 1.06 27.35 -0.74
CA HIS A 4 1.62 26.21 0.00
C HIS A 4 0.47 25.23 0.31
N GLN A 5 0.56 23.97 -0.13
CA GLN A 5 -0.24 22.89 0.44
C GLN A 5 0.68 21.76 0.90
N GLN A 6 0.73 21.61 2.22
CA GLN A 6 1.47 20.61 2.96
C GLN A 6 1.08 19.18 2.55
N PRO A 7 1.99 18.20 2.65
CA PRO A 7 1.61 16.79 2.62
C PRO A 7 0.80 16.46 3.89
N SER A 8 -0.42 15.93 3.72
CA SER A 8 -1.28 15.50 4.82
C SER A 8 -0.61 14.38 5.64
N SER A 9 -0.58 14.56 6.96
CA SER A 9 -0.21 13.55 7.96
C SER A 9 -1.13 12.32 7.92
N PRO A 10 -0.68 11.15 8.44
CA PRO A 10 -1.45 9.90 8.40
C PRO A 10 -2.69 10.00 9.27
N ALA A 11 -3.81 9.47 8.77
CA ALA A 11 -5.08 9.41 9.49
C ALA A 11 -4.93 8.66 10.84
N GLU A 12 -5.48 9.24 11.91
CA GLU A 12 -5.61 8.62 13.22
C GLU A 12 -6.41 7.29 13.16
N PRO A 13 -6.11 6.33 14.05
CA PRO A 13 -6.84 5.07 14.10
C PRO A 13 -8.29 5.30 14.56
N HIS A 14 -9.26 4.86 13.74
CA HIS A 14 -10.67 4.84 14.10
C HIS A 14 -10.91 3.99 15.37
N PRO A 15 -11.78 4.43 16.30
CA PRO A 15 -12.12 3.63 17.47
C PRO A 15 -12.97 2.42 17.05
N THR A 16 -12.54 1.25 17.53
CA THR A 16 -13.28 -0.02 17.47
C THR A 16 -14.68 0.16 18.10
N PRO A 17 -15.79 -0.21 17.44
CA PRO A 17 -17.08 -0.25 18.12
C PRO A 17 -17.06 -1.35 19.19
N ALA A 18 -17.27 -0.93 20.44
CA ALA A 18 -17.40 -1.81 21.59
C ALA A 18 -18.58 -2.78 21.44
N ALA A 19 -18.41 -3.99 21.98
CA ALA A 19 -19.43 -5.03 22.04
C ALA A 19 -20.75 -4.49 22.63
N THR A 20 -21.82 -4.59 21.86
CA THR A 20 -23.17 -4.23 22.31
C THR A 20 -23.69 -5.30 23.26
N SER A 21 -23.83 -4.96 24.54
CA SER A 21 -24.60 -5.73 25.52
C SER A 21 -26.07 -5.87 25.06
N PRO A 22 -26.75 -6.99 25.35
CA PRO A 22 -28.15 -7.17 24.97
C PRO A 22 -29.06 -6.18 25.73
N PRO A 23 -30.21 -5.78 25.15
CA PRO A 23 -31.09 -4.79 25.77
C PRO A 23 -31.72 -5.33 27.05
N ALA A 24 -31.71 -4.51 28.10
CA ALA A 24 -32.47 -4.72 29.33
C ALA A 24 -33.96 -4.73 29.00
N SER A 25 -34.62 -5.87 29.18
CA SER A 25 -36.08 -5.97 29.17
C SER A 25 -36.59 -5.63 30.57
N GLU A 26 -36.90 -4.36 30.82
CA GLU A 26 -37.82 -3.98 31.89
C GLU A 26 -39.22 -3.82 31.31
N GLY A 27 -40.12 -4.73 31.69
CA GLY A 27 -41.50 -4.65 31.28
C GLY A 27 -42.30 -5.93 31.41
N PHE A 28 -42.34 -6.54 32.61
CA PHE A 28 -43.52 -7.33 32.96
C PHE A 28 -43.87 -7.16 34.45
N ILE A 29 -44.87 -6.31 34.64
CA ILE A 29 -45.70 -6.08 35.82
C ILE A 29 -45.94 -7.33 36.67
N ALA A 30 -45.87 -7.12 37.99
CA ALA A 30 -46.17 -8.08 39.03
C ALA A 30 -47.62 -8.61 39.01
N SER A 31 -47.75 -9.83 39.51
CA SER A 31 -48.92 -10.45 40.14
C SER A 31 -50.15 -10.77 39.27
N SER A 32 -50.27 -12.04 38.92
CA SER A 32 -51.43 -12.85 39.33
C SER A 32 -51.04 -14.33 39.36
N SER A 33 -51.02 -14.92 40.55
CA SER A 33 -51.00 -16.37 40.73
C SER A 33 -52.22 -17.02 40.05
N PRO A 34 -52.06 -18.26 39.59
CA PRO A 34 -53.01 -19.29 39.94
C PRO A 34 -52.34 -20.29 40.89
N GLU A 35 -53.08 -20.74 41.89
CA GLU A 35 -52.67 -21.72 42.89
C GLU A 35 -51.94 -22.92 42.29
N GLY A 36 -50.70 -23.13 42.73
CA GLY A 36 -49.96 -24.37 42.55
C GLY A 36 -49.47 -24.84 43.91
N SER A 37 -50.21 -25.77 44.51
CA SER A 37 -49.88 -26.41 45.80
C SER A 37 -48.40 -26.87 45.84
N PRO A 38 -47.65 -26.65 46.94
CA PRO A 38 -46.22 -26.99 47.03
C PRO A 38 -45.93 -28.50 47.15
N ASN A 39 -46.93 -29.36 46.96
CA ASN A 39 -46.85 -30.81 47.11
C ASN A 39 -46.91 -31.56 45.77
N ARG A 40 -46.18 -31.10 44.75
CA ARG A 40 -45.95 -31.91 43.54
C ARG A 40 -44.53 -32.45 43.54
N PRO A 41 -44.32 -33.79 43.56
CA PRO A 41 -42.98 -34.35 43.41
C PRO A 41 -42.38 -33.89 42.07
N PRO A 42 -41.05 -33.71 41.97
CA PRO A 42 -40.42 -33.33 40.71
C PRO A 42 -40.82 -34.34 39.63
N THR A 43 -41.41 -33.84 38.55
CA THR A 43 -41.70 -34.67 37.37
C THR A 43 -40.39 -35.28 36.88
N PRO A 44 -40.33 -36.60 36.62
CA PRO A 44 -39.13 -37.23 36.09
C PRO A 44 -38.71 -36.51 34.81
N PRO A 45 -37.40 -36.33 34.55
CA PRO A 45 -36.96 -35.78 33.28
C PRO A 45 -37.59 -36.60 32.15
N GLU A 46 -38.30 -35.93 31.24
CA GLU A 46 -38.90 -36.58 30.09
C GLU A 46 -37.81 -37.39 29.38
N LYS A 47 -38.04 -38.69 29.23
CA LYS A 47 -37.18 -39.55 28.40
C LYS A 47 -37.05 -38.89 27.03
N PRO A 48 -35.84 -38.78 26.45
CA PRO A 48 -35.66 -38.15 25.15
C PRO A 48 -36.57 -38.83 24.13
N SER A 49 -37.65 -38.13 23.74
CA SER A 49 -38.59 -38.62 22.75
C SER A 49 -37.89 -38.71 21.40
N SER A 50 -38.18 -39.75 20.62
CA SER A 50 -37.66 -39.91 19.26
C SER A 50 -37.99 -38.71 18.36
N VAL A 51 -39.07 -37.99 18.66
CA VAL A 51 -39.45 -36.73 18.01
C VAL A 51 -38.43 -35.61 18.25
N ASN A 52 -37.80 -35.57 19.44
CA ASN A 52 -36.76 -34.60 19.75
C ASN A 52 -35.44 -34.95 19.07
N ALA A 53 -35.12 -36.25 18.91
CA ALA A 53 -33.95 -36.70 18.15
C ALA A 53 -34.05 -36.32 16.66
N ALA A 54 -35.20 -36.54 16.03
CA ALA A 54 -35.42 -36.17 14.63
C ALA A 54 -35.28 -34.65 14.37
N LYS A 55 -35.77 -33.81 15.30
CA LYS A 55 -35.59 -32.34 15.22
C LYS A 55 -34.12 -31.92 15.33
N VAL A 56 -33.36 -32.58 16.21
CA VAL A 56 -31.92 -32.32 16.38
C VAL A 56 -31.14 -32.75 15.13
N ASP A 57 -31.48 -33.87 14.51
CA ASP A 57 -30.79 -34.33 13.31
C ASP A 57 -31.09 -33.47 12.07
N GLU A 58 -32.33 -33.00 11.93
CA GLU A 58 -32.68 -32.01 10.90
C GLU A 58 -31.95 -30.68 11.13
N LEU A 59 -31.85 -30.21 12.37
CA LEU A 59 -31.08 -29.01 12.70
C LEU A 59 -29.59 -29.19 12.38
N LYS A 60 -28.99 -30.35 12.72
CA LYS A 60 -27.60 -30.66 12.34
C LYS A 60 -27.42 -30.62 10.83
N ARG A 61 -28.33 -31.22 10.07
CA ARG A 61 -28.29 -31.22 8.59
C ARG A 61 -28.30 -29.80 8.03
N GLN A 62 -29.15 -28.93 8.56
CA GLN A 62 -29.22 -27.52 8.16
C GLN A 62 -27.94 -26.76 8.51
N ILE A 63 -27.38 -26.98 9.71
CA ILE A 63 -26.10 -26.36 10.12
C ILE A 63 -24.98 -26.81 9.18
N THR A 64 -24.83 -28.11 8.94
CA THR A 64 -23.80 -28.65 8.03
C THR A 64 -23.94 -28.08 6.62
N SER A 65 -25.18 -28.02 6.10
CA SER A 65 -25.43 -27.44 4.78
C SER A 65 -25.06 -25.96 4.72
N ARG A 66 -25.40 -25.17 5.74
CA ARG A 66 -25.06 -23.74 5.78
C ARG A 66 -23.56 -23.54 5.89
N THR A 67 -22.87 -24.31 6.74
CA THR A 67 -21.41 -24.24 6.88
C THR A 67 -20.72 -24.58 5.56
N ALA A 68 -21.13 -25.66 4.88
CA ALA A 68 -20.56 -26.03 3.60
C ALA A 68 -20.75 -24.94 2.53
N ALA A 69 -21.91 -24.27 2.50
CA ALA A 69 -22.16 -23.15 1.59
C ALA A 69 -21.28 -21.93 1.92
N MET A 70 -21.09 -21.61 3.20
CA MET A 70 -20.20 -20.54 3.64
C MET A 70 -18.73 -20.83 3.31
N ASP A 71 -18.27 -22.06 3.51
CA ASP A 71 -16.91 -22.47 3.18
C ASP A 71 -16.66 -22.39 1.66
N ALA A 72 -17.63 -22.83 0.85
CA ALA A 72 -17.54 -22.73 -0.60
C ALA A 72 -17.49 -21.26 -1.07
N ALA A 73 -18.34 -20.39 -0.51
CA ALA A 73 -18.32 -18.96 -0.81
C ALA A 73 -16.99 -18.29 -0.37
N THR A 74 -16.44 -18.71 0.76
CA THR A 74 -15.16 -18.20 1.27
C THR A 74 -14.01 -18.58 0.34
N LYS A 75 -13.92 -19.86 -0.08
CA LYS A 75 -12.91 -20.32 -1.04
C LYS A 75 -13.00 -19.56 -2.37
N ALA A 76 -14.21 -19.38 -2.90
CA ALA A 76 -14.40 -18.63 -4.13
C ALA A 76 -13.97 -17.14 -4.00
N LYS A 77 -14.11 -16.55 -2.81
CA LYS A 77 -13.65 -15.18 -2.54
C LYS A 77 -12.12 -15.13 -2.43
N GLU A 78 -11.52 -16.10 -1.73
CA GLU A 78 -10.07 -16.23 -1.59
C GLU A 78 -9.40 -16.38 -2.96
N GLU A 79 -9.91 -17.27 -3.82
CA GLU A 79 -9.40 -17.46 -5.19
C GLU A 79 -9.46 -16.16 -6.01
N LYS A 80 -10.54 -15.38 -5.88
CA LYS A 80 -10.66 -14.08 -6.55
C LYS A 80 -9.63 -13.09 -6.06
N ILE A 81 -9.39 -13.03 -4.75
CA ILE A 81 -8.39 -12.13 -4.15
C ILE A 81 -6.99 -12.52 -4.62
N ILE A 82 -6.65 -13.81 -4.57
CA ILE A 82 -5.34 -14.32 -5.02
C ILE A 82 -5.13 -14.00 -6.49
N THR A 83 -6.13 -14.26 -7.33
CA THR A 83 -6.05 -13.99 -8.78
C THR A 83 -5.85 -12.50 -9.04
N ALA A 84 -6.62 -11.63 -8.39
CA ALA A 84 -6.48 -10.19 -8.53
C ALA A 84 -5.09 -9.69 -8.07
N ALA A 85 -4.58 -10.22 -6.95
CA ALA A 85 -3.25 -9.89 -6.46
C ALA A 85 -2.14 -10.31 -7.43
N GLN A 86 -2.26 -11.51 -8.03
CA GLN A 86 -1.30 -11.99 -9.02
C GLN A 86 -1.31 -11.13 -10.29
N VAL A 87 -2.49 -10.71 -10.75
CA VAL A 87 -2.61 -9.80 -11.91
C VAL A 87 -1.94 -8.46 -11.60
N TYR A 88 -2.27 -7.86 -10.46
CA TYR A 88 -1.66 -6.60 -10.03
C TYR A 88 -0.13 -6.68 -9.95
N LEU A 89 0.42 -7.76 -9.37
CA LEU A 89 1.87 -7.95 -9.28
C LEU A 89 2.52 -8.08 -10.66
N LYS A 90 1.89 -8.78 -11.60
CA LYS A 90 2.39 -8.89 -12.99
C LYS A 90 2.39 -7.54 -13.70
N GLU A 91 1.32 -6.76 -13.56
CA GLU A 91 1.24 -5.42 -14.13
C GLU A 91 2.30 -4.48 -13.55
N LEU A 92 2.47 -4.52 -12.22
CA LEU A 92 3.49 -3.73 -11.53
C LEU A 92 4.91 -4.10 -11.99
N GLN A 93 5.19 -5.39 -12.15
CA GLN A 93 6.47 -5.87 -12.65
C GLN A 93 6.71 -5.42 -14.09
N ALA A 94 5.73 -5.58 -14.98
CA ALA A 94 5.85 -5.16 -16.38
C ALA A 94 6.13 -3.67 -16.51
N ARG A 95 5.40 -2.83 -15.75
CA ARG A 95 5.63 -1.39 -15.70
C ARG A 95 7.03 -1.04 -15.20
N ARG A 96 7.50 -1.70 -14.13
CA ARG A 96 8.85 -1.49 -13.59
C ARG A 96 9.91 -1.83 -14.63
N GLU A 97 9.74 -2.93 -15.35
CA GLU A 97 10.68 -3.36 -16.40
C GLU A 97 10.75 -2.34 -17.54
N GLU A 98 9.61 -1.79 -17.95
CA GLU A 98 9.54 -0.72 -18.94
C GLU A 98 10.24 0.57 -18.46
N GLU A 99 9.94 1.02 -17.24
CA GLU A 99 10.56 2.21 -16.64
C GLU A 99 12.09 2.06 -16.54
N VAL A 100 12.56 0.89 -16.12
CA VAL A 100 14.00 0.59 -16.03
C VAL A 100 14.64 0.53 -17.42
N ALA A 101 13.98 -0.07 -18.41
CA ALA A 101 14.48 -0.11 -19.78
C ALA A 101 14.58 1.30 -20.38
N ALA A 102 13.55 2.13 -20.19
CA ALA A 102 13.54 3.53 -20.62
C ALA A 102 14.66 4.34 -19.94
N ALA A 103 14.83 4.19 -18.62
CA ALA A 103 15.90 4.86 -17.89
C ALA A 103 17.30 4.45 -18.38
N LYS A 104 17.52 3.15 -18.64
CA LYS A 104 18.78 2.65 -19.21
C LYS A 104 19.03 3.21 -20.61
N ALA A 105 18.01 3.26 -21.46
CA ALA A 105 18.13 3.81 -22.81
C ALA A 105 18.48 5.31 -22.77
N SER A 106 17.80 6.07 -21.91
CA SER A 106 18.08 7.49 -21.68
C SER A 106 19.52 7.71 -21.21
N HIS A 107 19.96 6.95 -20.20
CA HIS A 107 21.32 7.07 -19.69
C HIS A 107 22.39 6.71 -20.73
N LYS A 108 22.14 5.69 -21.56
CA LYS A 108 23.03 5.36 -22.68
C LYS A 108 23.11 6.48 -23.72
N GLN A 109 21.99 7.13 -24.00
CA GLN A 109 21.95 8.27 -24.91
C GLN A 109 22.74 9.47 -24.37
N GLU A 110 22.58 9.76 -23.07
CA GLU A 110 23.36 10.79 -22.36
C GLU A 110 24.87 10.50 -22.45
N GLN A 111 25.30 9.29 -22.08
CA GLN A 111 26.71 8.89 -22.19
C GLN A 111 27.25 9.03 -23.61
N HIS A 112 26.45 8.70 -24.63
CA HIS A 112 26.85 8.86 -26.02
C HIS A 112 26.94 10.34 -26.43
N ALA A 113 26.02 11.19 -25.95
CA ALA A 113 26.08 12.63 -26.19
C ALA A 113 27.32 13.26 -25.55
N ASP A 114 27.62 12.90 -24.29
CA ASP A 114 28.82 13.36 -23.58
C ASP A 114 30.10 12.92 -24.29
N THR A 115 30.17 11.65 -24.70
CA THR A 115 31.33 11.12 -25.44
C THR A 115 31.55 11.88 -26.74
N LYS A 116 30.46 12.12 -27.50
CA LYS A 116 30.53 12.89 -28.73
C LYS A 116 31.01 14.32 -28.48
N GLN A 117 30.53 14.97 -27.43
CA GLN A 117 30.94 16.32 -27.09
C GLN A 117 32.43 16.38 -26.71
N ILE A 118 32.94 15.38 -25.97
CA ILE A 118 34.36 15.25 -25.66
C ILE A 118 35.20 15.05 -26.92
N ASP A 119 34.77 14.18 -27.84
CA ASP A 119 35.44 13.96 -29.11
C ASP A 119 35.46 15.24 -29.97
N ASP A 120 34.34 15.98 -30.05
CA ASP A 120 34.24 17.25 -30.76
C ASP A 120 35.25 18.29 -30.22
N TYR A 121 35.42 18.37 -28.89
CA TYR A 121 36.43 19.24 -28.28
C TYR A 121 37.86 18.78 -28.57
N ARG A 122 38.11 17.47 -28.58
CA ARG A 122 39.41 16.90 -28.93
C ARG A 122 39.79 17.21 -30.38
N GLU A 123 38.87 17.03 -31.32
CA GLU A 123 39.11 17.29 -32.74
C GLU A 123 39.38 18.78 -33.02
N ARG A 124 38.69 19.68 -32.31
CA ARG A 124 38.87 21.13 -32.44
C ARG A 124 40.09 21.67 -31.70
N GLY A 125 40.82 20.85 -30.95
CA GLY A 125 41.93 21.32 -30.10
C GLY A 125 41.48 22.25 -28.95
N ALA A 126 40.19 22.23 -28.61
CA ALA A 126 39.55 23.14 -27.67
C ALA A 126 39.72 22.67 -26.22
N VAL A 127 40.96 22.62 -25.75
CA VAL A 127 41.35 22.11 -24.42
C VAL A 127 40.58 22.80 -23.29
N TRP A 128 40.37 24.12 -23.39
CA TRP A 128 39.66 24.89 -22.36
C TRP A 128 38.14 24.62 -22.34
N GLY A 129 37.55 24.28 -23.48
CA GLY A 129 36.16 23.81 -23.56
C GLY A 129 35.99 22.45 -22.86
N ALA A 130 36.96 21.55 -23.00
CA ALA A 130 36.96 20.28 -22.28
C ALA A 130 37.11 20.44 -20.76
N VAL A 131 37.91 21.41 -20.30
CA VAL A 131 38.05 21.73 -18.86
C VAL A 131 36.71 22.18 -18.26
N GLN A 132 35.93 22.98 -18.98
CA GLN A 132 34.60 23.43 -18.55
C GLN A 132 33.58 22.28 -18.42
N MET A 133 33.74 21.17 -19.16
CA MET A 133 32.91 19.97 -18.99
C MET A 133 33.26 19.19 -17.71
N LEU A 134 34.53 19.20 -17.31
CA LEU A 134 35.01 18.46 -16.14
C LEU A 134 34.80 19.25 -14.84
N VAL A 135 34.92 20.58 -14.93
CA VAL A 135 34.87 21.48 -13.78
C VAL A 135 33.78 22.51 -14.02
N ASP A 136 32.83 22.60 -13.08
CA ASP A 136 31.83 23.66 -13.08
C ASP A 136 32.47 25.00 -12.68
N LEU A 137 32.93 25.76 -13.66
CA LEU A 137 33.50 27.09 -13.46
C LEU A 137 32.45 28.17 -13.11
N GLN A 138 31.15 27.87 -13.25
CA GLN A 138 30.09 28.80 -12.84
C GLN A 138 29.90 28.77 -11.32
N LYS A 139 30.22 27.65 -10.67
CA LYS A 139 30.13 27.50 -9.22
C LYS A 139 31.30 28.17 -8.50
N PRO A 140 31.05 29.16 -7.63
CA PRO A 140 32.11 29.77 -6.82
C PRO A 140 32.62 28.81 -5.74
N ASN A 141 33.90 28.93 -5.37
CA ASN A 141 34.50 28.09 -4.34
C ASN A 141 34.25 28.68 -2.95
N GLN A 142 33.50 27.96 -2.11
CA GLN A 142 33.18 28.41 -0.76
C GLN A 142 34.36 28.36 0.22
N TYR A 143 35.41 27.59 -0.10
CA TYR A 143 36.52 27.34 0.81
C TYR A 143 37.70 28.29 0.61
N SER A 144 37.83 28.92 -0.55
CA SER A 144 38.94 29.84 -0.84
C SER A 144 38.62 30.87 -1.89
N LYS A 145 38.64 32.15 -1.48
CA LYS A 145 38.49 33.32 -2.36
C LYS A 145 39.63 33.46 -3.37
N SER A 146 40.81 32.91 -3.06
CA SER A 146 42.00 32.99 -3.93
C SER A 146 41.81 32.25 -5.26
N THR A 147 40.85 31.32 -5.32
CA THR A 147 40.57 30.52 -6.52
C THR A 147 39.66 31.22 -7.53
N GLU A 148 39.03 32.34 -7.16
CA GLU A 148 38.11 33.10 -8.03
C GLU A 148 38.81 33.70 -9.26
N MET A 149 40.05 34.15 -9.12
CA MET A 149 40.82 34.68 -10.24
C MET A 149 41.10 33.59 -11.28
N MET A 150 41.52 32.39 -10.83
CA MET A 150 41.72 31.25 -11.73
C MET A 150 40.41 30.83 -12.40
N ARG A 151 39.30 30.80 -11.65
CA ARG A 151 37.96 30.51 -12.19
C ARG A 151 37.59 31.47 -13.31
N SER A 152 37.75 32.77 -13.10
CA SER A 152 37.49 33.80 -14.12
C SER A 152 38.35 33.63 -15.38
N VAL A 153 39.65 33.37 -15.20
CA VAL A 153 40.58 33.12 -16.31
C VAL A 153 40.16 31.88 -17.11
N LEU A 154 39.89 30.75 -16.43
CA LEU A 154 39.48 29.51 -17.09
C LEU A 154 38.13 29.65 -17.81
N SER A 155 37.16 30.35 -17.22
CA SER A 155 35.87 30.63 -17.88
C SER A 155 36.07 31.45 -19.16
N THR A 156 36.94 32.48 -19.12
CA THR A 156 37.25 33.31 -20.28
C THR A 156 37.92 32.49 -21.39
N LEU A 157 38.90 31.66 -21.03
CA LEU A 157 39.59 30.77 -21.96
C LEU A 157 38.65 29.75 -22.61
N SER A 158 37.63 29.28 -21.89
CA SER A 158 36.62 28.35 -22.43
C SER A 158 35.63 29.01 -23.40
N ALA A 159 35.39 30.32 -23.26
CA ALA A 159 34.47 31.08 -24.09
C ALA A 159 35.12 31.65 -25.36
N MET A 160 36.46 31.58 -25.46
CA MET A 160 37.17 31.97 -26.66
C MET A 160 36.94 30.93 -27.78
N PRO A 161 36.71 31.36 -29.03
CA PRO A 161 36.66 30.45 -30.16
C PRO A 161 38.01 29.72 -30.31
N PRO A 162 37.98 28.44 -30.76
CA PRO A 162 39.20 27.67 -31.02
C PRO A 162 40.07 28.30 -32.10
#